data_AF-A0A8T3WIC8-F1
#
_entry.id   AF-A0A8T3WIC8-F1
#
_cell.length_a   1.000
_cell.length_b   1.000
_cell.length_c   1.000
_cell.angle_alpha   90.00
_cell.angle_beta   90.00
_cell.angle_gamma   90.00
#
_symmetry.space_group_name_H-M   'P 1'
#
loop_
_entity.id
_entity.type
_entity.pdbx_description
1 polymer ?
#
loop_
_entity_poly.entity_id
_entity_poly.type
_entity_poly.pdbx_seq_one_letter_code
_entity_poly.pdbx_strand_id
1 'polypeptide(L)'
;MLCYKSRVIQHSTIYNKDIIYVAPALISDQGYEIITVGCFDKIPLLKVVNVLEKKLNGELISIQQRKLNSISVMKIHPELTNKQKHAMQLAIKNGYYRSPRKIDLKQLAKLAGLSFSTFQVHLRKAEEKLMPYFFEQ
;
A
#
# COMPACT_ATOMS: atom_id res chain seq x y z
N MET A 1 -8.02 -6.79 7.66
CA MET A 1 -8.01 -6.29 6.28
C MET A 1 -8.75 -7.30 5.44
N LEU A 2 -9.84 -6.86 4.84
CA LEU A 2 -10.74 -7.66 4.03
C LEU A 2 -10.72 -7.08 2.62
N CYS A 3 -10.50 -7.91 1.61
CA CYS A 3 -10.57 -7.54 0.20
C CYS A 3 -11.74 -8.30 -0.41
N TYR A 4 -12.64 -7.62 -1.12
CA TYR A 4 -13.93 -8.18 -1.53
C TYR A 4 -14.37 -7.65 -2.91
N LYS A 5 -15.07 -8.46 -3.72
CA LYS A 5 -15.52 -8.15 -5.09
C LYS A 5 -17.05 -8.25 -5.23
N SER A 6 -17.77 -7.21 -5.66
CA SER A 6 -19.22 -7.29 -5.94
C SER A 6 -19.68 -6.38 -7.09
N ARG A 7 -20.88 -6.61 -7.63
CA ARG A 7 -21.52 -5.74 -8.63
C ARG A 7 -22.13 -4.52 -7.93
N VAL A 8 -21.49 -3.35 -8.09
CA VAL A 8 -21.88 -1.98 -7.65
C VAL A 8 -22.53 -1.90 -6.25
N ILE A 9 -21.77 -1.44 -5.28
CA ILE A 9 -22.21 -1.21 -3.91
C ILE A 9 -22.71 0.23 -3.77
N GLN A 10 -23.97 0.43 -3.39
CA GLN A 10 -24.40 1.71 -2.85
C GLN A 10 -23.72 1.93 -1.48
N HIS A 11 -22.91 2.99 -1.37
CA HIS A 11 -22.14 3.40 -0.18
C HIS A 11 -22.91 3.33 1.15
N SER A 12 -24.24 3.44 1.13
CA SER A 12 -25.12 3.38 2.30
C SER A 12 -25.21 2.00 2.97
N THR A 13 -24.82 0.91 2.31
CA THR A 13 -25.07 -0.46 2.81
C THR A 13 -24.00 -0.95 3.81
N ILE A 14 -22.81 -0.36 3.78
CA ILE A 14 -21.62 -0.84 4.54
C ILE A 14 -21.17 0.18 5.60
N TYR A 15 -21.85 1.33 5.72
CA TYR A 15 -21.47 2.34 6.70
C TYR A 15 -21.69 1.86 8.14
N ASN A 16 -20.60 1.56 8.82
CA ASN A 16 -20.54 1.34 10.26
C ASN A 16 -19.33 2.12 10.78
N LYS A 17 -19.50 2.87 11.87
CA LYS A 17 -18.45 3.67 12.53
C LYS A 17 -17.19 2.87 12.86
N ASP A 18 -17.32 1.56 13.05
CA ASP A 18 -16.21 0.67 13.40
C ASP A 18 -15.44 0.15 12.16
N ILE A 19 -15.95 0.43 10.95
CA ILE A 19 -15.35 0.01 9.68
C ILE A 19 -14.58 1.17 9.08
N ILE A 20 -13.33 0.90 8.71
CA ILE A 20 -12.41 1.83 8.08
C ILE A 20 -12.18 1.38 6.64
N TYR A 21 -12.44 2.24 5.68
CA TYR A 21 -12.01 2.03 4.30
C TYR A 21 -10.50 2.24 4.24
N VAL A 22 -9.74 1.17 3.98
CA VAL A 22 -8.26 1.21 4.01
C VAL A 22 -7.64 1.47 2.63
N ALA A 23 -8.46 1.46 1.58
CA ALA A 23 -8.10 1.78 0.21
C ALA A 23 -9.36 2.30 -0.52
N PRO A 24 -9.21 3.07 -1.61
CA PRO A 24 -10.33 3.41 -2.48
C PRO A 24 -10.97 2.14 -3.07
N ALA A 25 -12.27 2.22 -3.39
CA ALA A 25 -12.93 1.18 -4.15
C ALA A 25 -12.36 1.15 -5.57
N LEU A 26 -11.92 -0.03 -6.02
CA LEU A 26 -11.42 -0.23 -7.38
C LEU A 26 -12.53 -0.83 -8.23
N ILE A 27 -12.81 -0.24 -9.39
CA ILE A 27 -13.79 -0.80 -10.33
C ILE A 27 -13.00 -1.55 -11.40
N SER A 28 -13.23 -2.86 -11.54
CA SER A 28 -12.62 -3.64 -12.61
C SER A 28 -13.34 -3.41 -13.94
N ASP A 29 -12.65 -3.67 -15.06
CA ASP A 29 -13.21 -3.57 -16.42
C ASP A 29 -14.43 -4.49 -16.64
N GLN A 30 -14.59 -5.51 -15.79
CA GLN A 30 -15.74 -6.41 -15.77
C GLN A 30 -16.93 -5.87 -14.96
N GLY A 31 -16.86 -4.64 -14.46
CA GLY A 31 -17.92 -3.97 -13.70
C GLY A 31 -18.04 -4.42 -12.24
N TYR A 32 -16.99 -5.02 -11.67
CA TYR A 32 -16.96 -5.38 -10.25
C TYR A 32 -16.28 -4.29 -9.44
N GLU A 33 -16.87 -3.95 -8.31
CA GLU A 33 -16.29 -3.09 -7.30
C GLU A 33 -15.52 -3.95 -6.28
N ILE A 34 -14.23 -3.64 -6.15
CA ILE A 34 -13.33 -4.23 -5.16
C ILE A 34 -13.17 -3.25 -4.02
N ILE A 35 -13.69 -3.59 -2.85
CA ILE A 35 -13.55 -2.79 -1.64
C ILE A 35 -12.55 -3.42 -0.68
N THR A 36 -11.71 -2.58 -0.08
CA THR A 36 -10.83 -3.01 1.01
C THR A 36 -11.23 -2.34 2.30
N VAL A 37 -11.68 -3.12 3.28
CA VAL A 37 -12.12 -2.63 4.59
C VAL A 37 -11.28 -3.20 5.73
N GLY A 38 -11.15 -2.42 6.80
CA GLY A 38 -10.49 -2.77 8.04
C GLY A 38 -11.40 -2.52 9.23
N CYS A 39 -11.22 -3.30 10.29
CA CYS A 39 -11.85 -3.10 11.58
C CYS A 39 -10.85 -3.52 12.65
N PHE A 40 -10.85 -2.85 13.80
CA PHE A 40 -10.03 -3.25 14.95
C PHE A 40 -10.60 -4.51 15.62
N ASP A 41 -11.92 -4.68 15.58
CA ASP A 41 -12.62 -5.82 16.12
C ASP A 41 -13.02 -6.82 15.04
N LYS A 42 -12.94 -8.12 15.36
CA LYS A 42 -13.30 -9.19 14.43
C LYS A 42 -14.81 -9.29 14.19
N ILE A 43 -15.62 -9.00 15.22
CA ILE A 43 -17.07 -9.19 15.20
C ILE A 43 -17.76 -8.30 14.14
N PRO A 44 -17.48 -6.98 14.06
CA PRO A 44 -18.07 -6.15 13.02
C PRO A 44 -17.66 -6.59 11.61
N LEU A 45 -16.41 -7.04 11.42
CA LEU A 45 -15.90 -7.49 10.13
C LEU A 45 -16.66 -8.72 9.60
N LEU A 46 -16.97 -9.68 10.48
CA LEU A 46 -17.75 -10.87 10.12
C LEU A 46 -19.19 -10.52 9.74
N LYS A 47 -19.79 -9.50 10.36
CA LYS A 47 -21.13 -9.03 9.97
C LYS A 47 -21.12 -8.47 8.54
N VAL A 48 -20.08 -7.73 8.18
CA VAL A 48 -19.90 -7.18 6.83
C VAL A 48 -19.80 -8.29 5.81
N VAL A 49 -18.94 -9.28 6.03
CA VAL A 49 -18.81 -10.45 5.14
C VAL A 49 -20.16 -11.13 4.93
N ASN A 50 -20.90 -11.40 6.01
CA ASN A 50 -22.22 -12.02 5.92
C ASN A 50 -23.23 -11.19 5.11
N VAL A 51 -23.26 -9.87 5.28
CA VAL A 51 -24.15 -8.98 4.53
C VAL A 51 -23.78 -8.97 3.05
N LEU A 52 -22.48 -8.90 2.78
CA LEU A 52 -21.90 -8.86 1.45
C LEU A 52 -22.21 -10.14 0.65
N GLU A 53 -21.91 -11.32 1.22
CA GLU A 53 -22.17 -12.61 0.58
C GLU A 53 -23.67 -12.85 0.33
N LYS A 54 -24.52 -12.51 1.32
CA LYS A 54 -25.97 -12.83 1.25
C LYS A 54 -26.80 -11.83 0.44
N LYS A 55 -26.43 -10.54 0.45
CA LYS A 55 -27.24 -9.49 -0.19
C LYS A 55 -26.67 -8.99 -1.51
N LEU A 56 -25.36 -9.11 -1.73
CA LEU A 56 -24.68 -8.45 -2.85
C LEU A 56 -23.93 -9.42 -3.77
N ASN A 57 -24.14 -10.73 -3.62
CA ASN A 57 -23.56 -11.79 -4.47
C ASN A 57 -22.05 -11.67 -4.68
N GLY A 58 -21.33 -11.02 -3.76
CA GLY A 58 -19.92 -10.83 -3.94
C GLY A 58 -19.11 -11.83 -3.16
N GLU A 59 -17.83 -11.83 -3.50
CA GLU A 59 -16.89 -12.88 -3.19
C GLU A 59 -15.82 -12.32 -2.26
N LEU A 60 -15.59 -13.02 -1.15
CA LEU A 60 -14.46 -12.75 -0.28
C LEU A 60 -13.17 -13.13 -1.00
N ILE A 61 -12.36 -12.14 -1.39
CA ILE A 61 -11.06 -12.38 -2.02
C ILE A 61 -10.02 -12.76 -0.95
N SER A 62 -9.97 -12.02 0.17
CA SER A 62 -8.96 -12.25 1.20
C SER A 62 -9.35 -11.65 2.55
N ILE A 63 -8.99 -12.34 3.64
CA ILE A 63 -9.04 -11.82 5.01
C ILE A 63 -7.69 -11.99 5.70
N GLN A 64 -7.15 -10.92 6.26
CA GLN A 64 -5.84 -10.93 6.92
C GLN A 64 -5.83 -10.06 8.18
N GLN A 65 -5.22 -10.56 9.23
CA GLN A 65 -4.86 -9.77 10.42
C GLN A 65 -3.50 -9.11 10.16
N ARG A 66 -3.44 -7.78 10.25
CA ARG A 66 -2.19 -7.03 10.07
C ARG A 66 -2.04 -6.00 11.18
N LYS A 67 -0.83 -5.88 11.72
CA LYS A 67 -0.46 -4.74 12.56
C LYS A 67 -0.36 -3.51 11.65
N LEU A 68 -1.18 -2.50 11.90
CA LEU A 68 -1.12 -1.23 11.17
C LEU A 68 -0.12 -0.33 11.88
N ASN A 69 1.08 -0.18 11.32
CA ASN A 69 2.10 0.73 11.87
C ASN A 69 1.76 2.21 11.57
N SER A 70 0.86 2.46 10.62
CA SER A 70 0.28 3.76 10.29
C SER A 70 -1.04 3.57 9.55
N ILE A 71 -2.09 4.31 9.92
CA ILE A 71 -3.33 4.39 9.15
C ILE A 71 -3.09 5.40 8.02
N SER A 72 -2.30 5.01 7.02
CA SER A 72 -2.28 5.74 5.77
C SER A 72 -3.37 5.12 4.90
N VAL A 73 -4.44 5.88 4.66
CA VAL A 73 -5.57 5.52 3.75
C VAL A 73 -5.05 5.19 2.33
N MET A 74 -3.81 5.57 2.05
CA MET A 74 -3.08 5.23 0.86
C MET A 74 -2.16 4.01 1.10
N LYS A 75 -2.74 2.82 1.27
CA LYS A 75 -2.02 1.54 1.07
C LYS A 75 -1.70 1.26 -0.40
N ILE A 76 -1.73 2.29 -1.23
CA ILE A 76 -1.49 2.18 -2.65
C ILE A 76 0.02 1.98 -2.88
N HIS A 77 0.91 2.45 -1.98
CA HIS A 77 2.36 2.33 -2.19
C HIS A 77 2.95 0.95 -1.79
N PRO A 78 3.95 0.45 -2.54
CA PRO A 78 4.65 -0.80 -2.25
C PRO A 78 5.40 -0.74 -0.92
N GLU A 79 5.35 -1.83 -0.14
CA GLU A 79 6.05 -1.91 1.15
C GLU A 79 7.58 -2.01 0.95
N LEU A 80 8.26 -0.91 1.26
CA LEU A 80 9.72 -0.84 1.36
C LEU A 80 10.18 -1.31 2.73
N THR A 81 11.29 -2.06 2.79
CA THR A 81 11.95 -2.37 4.06
C THR A 81 12.55 -1.11 4.68
N ASN A 82 12.82 -1.11 5.99
CA ASN A 82 13.44 0.04 6.67
C ASN A 82 14.74 0.50 5.98
N LYS A 83 15.57 -0.45 5.51
CA LYS A 83 16.83 -0.14 4.80
C LYS A 83 16.58 0.48 3.42
N GLN A 84 15.59 -0.02 2.68
CA GLN A 84 15.17 0.54 1.38
C GLN A 84 14.61 1.95 1.53
N LYS A 85 13.72 2.15 2.51
CA LYS A 85 13.14 3.46 2.84
C LYS A 85 14.22 4.46 3.25
N HIS A 86 15.16 4.04 4.10
CA HIS A 86 16.27 4.89 4.52
C HIS A 86 17.15 5.32 3.34
N ALA A 87 17.56 4.38 2.47
CA ALA A 87 18.36 4.68 1.30
C ALA A 87 17.66 5.68 0.36
N MET A 88 16.36 5.47 0.09
CA MET A 88 15.54 6.36 -0.73
C MET A 88 15.42 7.76 -0.11
N GLN A 89 15.14 7.84 1.20
CA GLN A 89 15.08 9.12 1.92
C GLN A 89 16.39 9.90 1.86
N LEU A 90 17.52 9.21 2.00
CA LEU A 90 18.86 9.80 1.90
C LEU A 90 19.11 10.36 0.51
N ALA A 91 18.80 9.59 -0.54
CA ALA A 91 18.95 10.01 -1.93
C ALA A 91 18.10 11.26 -2.24
N ILE A 92 16.82 11.26 -1.85
CA ILE A 92 15.91 12.39 -2.07
C ILE A 92 16.38 13.65 -1.32
N LYS A 93 16.66 13.52 -0.01
CA LYS A 93 17.03 14.67 0.83
C LYS A 93 18.32 15.35 0.37
N ASN A 94 19.29 14.57 -0.10
CA ASN A 94 20.59 15.10 -0.54
C ASN A 94 20.63 15.46 -2.02
N GLY A 95 19.49 15.40 -2.73
CA GLY A 95 19.39 15.88 -4.10
C GLY A 95 20.04 14.97 -5.14
N TYR A 96 20.03 13.65 -4.90
CA TYR A 96 20.49 12.63 -5.84
C TYR A 96 19.75 12.67 -7.18
N TYR A 97 18.42 12.87 -7.12
CA TYR A 97 17.54 12.93 -8.28
C TYR A 97 17.33 14.36 -8.81
N ARG A 98 18.06 15.35 -8.30
CA ARG A 98 17.95 16.75 -8.77
C ARG A 98 18.87 16.95 -9.98
N SER A 99 18.52 17.94 -10.81
CA SER A 99 19.39 18.43 -11.88
C SER A 99 19.78 19.88 -11.58
N PRO A 100 21.08 20.23 -11.50
CA PRO A 100 22.23 19.33 -11.54
C PRO A 100 22.29 18.41 -10.32
N ARG A 101 22.90 17.23 -10.49
CA ARG A 101 23.02 16.22 -9.42
C ARG A 101 23.89 16.77 -8.29
N LYS A 102 23.32 16.85 -7.08
CA LYS A 102 24.00 17.43 -5.90
C LYS A 102 24.88 16.45 -5.15
N ILE A 103 24.63 15.15 -5.30
CA ILE A 103 25.35 14.10 -4.57
C ILE A 103 25.44 12.80 -5.38
N ASP A 104 26.56 12.10 -5.22
CA ASP A 104 26.80 10.81 -5.84
C ASP A 104 26.47 9.62 -4.93
N LEU A 105 26.27 8.45 -5.54
CA LEU A 105 26.01 7.19 -4.83
C LEU A 105 27.13 6.86 -3.82
N LYS A 106 28.40 7.14 -4.15
CA LYS A 106 29.54 6.92 -3.23
C LYS A 106 29.46 7.82 -2.00
N GLN A 107 29.04 9.07 -2.16
CA GLN A 107 28.87 10.01 -1.05
C GLN A 107 27.67 9.63 -0.19
N LEU A 108 26.55 9.23 -0.81
CA LEU A 108 25.39 8.70 -0.10
C LEU A 108 25.70 7.43 0.70
N ALA A 109 26.48 6.51 0.14
CA ALA A 109 26.90 5.31 0.84
C ALA A 109 27.72 5.65 2.10
N LYS A 110 28.64 6.62 1.99
CA LYS A 110 29.39 7.14 3.15
C LYS A 110 28.47 7.76 4.20
N LEU A 111 27.50 8.59 3.79
CA LEU A 111 26.52 9.18 4.71
C LEU A 111 25.64 8.13 5.41
N ALA A 112 25.34 7.02 4.73
CA ALA A 112 24.59 5.91 5.29
C ALA A 112 25.43 4.99 6.20
N GLY A 113 26.76 5.16 6.26
CA GLY A 113 27.66 4.26 6.97
C GLY A 113 27.72 2.85 6.35
N LEU A 114 27.47 2.74 5.03
CA LEU A 114 27.40 1.47 4.31
C LEU A 114 28.47 1.39 3.22
N SER A 115 28.79 0.16 2.81
CA SER A 115 29.58 -0.05 1.60
C SER A 115 28.81 0.47 0.37
N PHE A 116 29.54 0.88 -0.68
CA PHE A 116 28.94 1.34 -1.93
C PHE A 116 27.96 0.31 -2.52
N SER A 117 28.36 -0.96 -2.58
CA SER A 117 27.53 -2.05 -3.12
C SER A 117 26.28 -2.28 -2.27
N THR A 118 26.40 -2.27 -0.93
CA THR A 118 25.25 -2.44 -0.04
C THR A 118 24.23 -1.31 -0.19
N PHE A 119 24.69 -0.05 -0.22
CA PHE A 119 23.79 1.08 -0.39
C PHE A 119 23.10 1.05 -1.77
N GLN A 120 23.86 0.77 -2.83
CA GLN A 120 23.33 0.64 -4.18
C GLN A 120 22.25 -0.44 -4.27
N VAL A 121 22.45 -1.60 -3.63
CA VAL A 121 21.45 -2.67 -3.60
C VAL A 121 20.16 -2.22 -2.89
N HIS A 122 20.27 -1.50 -1.77
CA HIS A 122 19.09 -1.00 -1.07
C HIS A 122 18.34 0.04 -1.89
N LEU A 123 19.04 0.96 -2.54
CA LEU A 123 18.43 1.98 -3.39
C LEU A 123 17.77 1.35 -4.61
N ARG A 124 18.49 0.49 -5.35
CA ARG A 124 17.96 -0.19 -6.55
C ARG A 124 16.73 -1.03 -6.25
N LYS A 125 16.74 -1.82 -5.17
CA LYS A 125 15.56 -2.61 -4.77
C LYS A 125 14.39 -1.75 -4.31
N ALA A 126 14.65 -0.54 -3.83
CA ALA A 126 13.59 0.42 -3.52
C ALA A 126 12.98 0.98 -4.80
N GLU A 127 13.82 1.39 -5.76
CA GLU A 127 13.40 1.87 -7.07
C GLU A 127 12.62 0.82 -7.85
N GLU A 128 13.12 -0.42 -7.91
CA GLU A 128 12.47 -1.55 -8.59
C GLU A 128 11.06 -1.85 -8.06
N LYS A 129 10.83 -1.62 -6.76
CA LYS A 129 9.48 -1.73 -6.19
C LYS A 129 8.58 -0.55 -6.55
N LEU A 130 9.15 0.65 -6.59
CA LEU A 130 8.40 1.89 -6.80
C LEU A 130 8.08 2.15 -8.28
N MET A 131 8.96 1.80 -9.21
CA MET A 131 8.76 2.12 -10.63
C MET A 131 7.52 1.45 -11.23
N PRO A 132 7.30 0.12 -11.11
CA PRO A 132 6.09 -0.51 -11.63
C PRO A 132 4.83 0.08 -11.01
N TYR A 133 4.91 0.42 -9.72
CA TYR A 133 3.80 1.04 -9.00
C TYR A 133 3.34 2.39 -9.61
N PHE A 134 4.27 3.19 -10.12
CA PHE A 134 3.93 4.49 -10.72
C PHE A 134 3.65 4.43 -12.22
N PHE A 135 4.17 3.43 -12.94
CA PHE A 135 4.18 3.43 -14.41
C PHE A 135 3.47 2.24 -15.08
N GLU A 136 3.19 1.15 -14.37
CA GLU A 136 2.52 -0.05 -14.90
C GLU A 136 1.11 -0.22 -14.29
N GLN A 137 0.34 0.87 -14.21
CA GLN A 137 -1.07 0.83 -13.77
C GLN A 137 -2.02 0.36 -14.86
#